data_AF-A0A8J1YT12-F1
#
_entry.id   AF-A0A8J1YT12-F1
#
_cell.length_a   1.000
_cell.length_b   1.000
_cell.length_c   1.000
_cell.angle_alpha   90.00
_cell.angle_beta   90.00
_cell.angle_gamma   90.00
#
_symmetry.space_group_name_H-M   'P 1'
#
loop_
_entity.id
_entity.type
_entity.pdbx_description
1 polymer ?
#
loop_
_entity_poly.entity_id
_entity_poly.type
_entity_poly.pdbx_seq_one_letter_code
_entity_poly.pdbx_strand_id
1 'polypeptide(L)'
;MSHQHSFFIPDKEHLTDLSGLLSYLGEKVGFGNICLYCPHGGKEFGSLESVRKHMNDKAHCKMAYGTEEDKAEVSDFYDYCMTEDEMDWEDVELASGESESTISEIPSASAFLAADGLSLVLPSGRTLGHRSLRVYYSQHARPKLPGTQQSLVVTEAAQVRQKLNDPSRALVPRAGGHGAFGKGLQVMKARNSGEAAWARHQGRSFQDQRIKEEMRTRVGFIRNNQKHFRDPLLQ
;
A
#
# COMPACT_ATOMS: atom_id res chain seq x y z
N MET A 1 -15.78 -19.67 -42.87
CA MET A 1 -15.37 -20.00 -41.48
C MET A 1 -15.43 -18.78 -40.55
N SER A 2 -14.90 -17.61 -40.93
CA SER A 2 -14.94 -16.40 -40.09
C SER A 2 -16.35 -15.89 -39.75
N HIS A 3 -17.27 -15.82 -40.71
CA HIS A 3 -18.62 -15.29 -40.46
C HIS A 3 -19.60 -16.28 -39.83
N GLN A 4 -19.52 -17.57 -40.19
CA GLN A 4 -20.46 -18.59 -39.70
C GLN A 4 -20.02 -19.24 -38.39
N HIS A 5 -18.71 -19.39 -38.18
CA HIS A 5 -18.16 -20.11 -37.02
C HIS A 5 -17.21 -19.25 -36.17
N SER A 6 -17.09 -17.94 -36.47
CA SER A 6 -16.20 -17.01 -35.74
C SER A 6 -14.77 -17.53 -35.55
N PHE A 7 -14.25 -18.24 -36.56
CA PHE A 7 -12.89 -18.74 -36.53
C PHE A 7 -11.92 -17.61 -36.86
N PHE A 8 -11.04 -17.29 -35.91
CA PHE A 8 -9.99 -16.28 -36.02
C PHE A 8 -8.62 -16.89 -35.76
N ILE A 9 -7.64 -16.43 -36.54
CA ILE A 9 -6.24 -16.81 -36.41
C ILE A 9 -5.54 -15.69 -35.62
N PRO A 10 -4.89 -16.01 -34.48
CA PRO A 10 -4.08 -15.05 -33.70
C PRO A 10 -2.93 -14.48 -34.55
N ASP A 11 -2.46 -13.28 -34.19
CA ASP A 11 -1.19 -12.71 -34.66
C ASP A 11 -0.93 -12.85 -36.17
N LYS A 12 -1.94 -12.55 -36.99
CA LYS A 12 -1.89 -12.69 -38.46
C LYS A 12 -0.69 -11.96 -39.10
N GLU A 13 -0.18 -10.92 -38.47
CA GLU A 13 0.96 -10.14 -38.94
C GLU A 13 2.28 -10.92 -38.92
N HIS A 14 2.40 -11.92 -38.03
CA HIS A 14 3.59 -12.75 -37.84
C HIS A 14 3.47 -14.13 -38.49
N LEU A 15 2.44 -14.34 -39.31
CA LEU A 15 2.13 -15.65 -39.87
C LEU A 15 2.82 -15.81 -41.23
N THR A 16 3.78 -16.74 -41.31
CA THR A 16 4.55 -17.00 -42.53
C THR A 16 3.85 -17.99 -43.46
N ASP A 17 3.30 -19.09 -42.91
CA ASP A 17 2.62 -20.13 -43.70
C ASP A 17 1.18 -20.38 -43.26
N LEU A 18 0.25 -19.67 -43.92
CA LEU A 18 -1.20 -19.82 -43.70
C LEU A 18 -1.71 -21.17 -44.21
N SER A 19 -1.18 -21.64 -45.33
CA SER A 19 -1.57 -22.90 -45.94
C SER A 19 -1.20 -24.08 -45.04
N GLY A 20 0.04 -24.12 -44.53
CA GLY A 20 0.52 -25.14 -43.62
C GLY A 20 -0.30 -25.18 -42.33
N LEU A 21 -0.58 -24.03 -41.73
CA LEU A 21 -1.39 -23.95 -40.51
C LEU A 21 -2.80 -24.51 -40.72
N LEU A 22 -3.47 -24.15 -41.82
CA LEU A 22 -4.80 -24.67 -42.12
C LEU A 22 -4.80 -26.17 -42.42
N SER A 23 -3.76 -26.68 -43.10
CA SER A 23 -3.59 -28.10 -43.33
C SER A 23 -3.42 -28.85 -42.01
N TYR A 24 -2.56 -28.36 -41.11
CA TYR A 24 -2.35 -28.95 -39.78
C TYR A 24 -3.63 -28.98 -38.93
N LEU A 25 -4.36 -27.85 -38.86
CA LEU A 25 -5.65 -27.80 -38.15
C LEU A 25 -6.69 -28.72 -38.79
N GLY A 26 -6.66 -28.84 -40.12
CA GLY A 26 -7.46 -29.78 -40.88
C GLY A 26 -7.16 -31.23 -40.53
N GLU A 27 -5.88 -31.60 -40.38
CA GLU A 27 -5.45 -32.93 -39.96
C GLU A 27 -5.81 -33.24 -38.50
N LYS A 28 -5.70 -32.25 -37.61
CA LYS A 28 -6.07 -32.38 -36.19
C LYS A 28 -7.55 -32.71 -36.01
N VAL A 29 -8.43 -32.06 -36.77
CA VAL A 29 -9.88 -32.37 -36.78
C VAL A 29 -10.19 -33.61 -37.62
N GLY A 30 -9.49 -33.76 -38.74
CA GLY A 30 -9.74 -34.74 -39.79
C GLY A 30 -9.34 -36.17 -39.43
N PHE A 31 -8.04 -36.33 -39.13
CA PHE A 31 -7.45 -37.62 -38.78
C PHE A 31 -7.40 -37.82 -37.27
N GLY A 32 -7.05 -36.77 -36.53
CA GLY A 32 -6.96 -36.84 -35.07
C GLY A 32 -8.31 -36.96 -34.37
N ASN A 33 -9.41 -36.59 -35.03
CA ASN A 33 -10.73 -36.42 -34.42
C ASN A 33 -10.64 -35.67 -33.07
N ILE A 34 -9.85 -34.60 -33.04
CA ILE A 34 -9.52 -33.81 -31.85
C ILE A 34 -10.14 -32.42 -31.98
N CYS A 35 -10.56 -31.86 -30.84
CA CYS A 35 -11.10 -30.50 -30.79
C CYS A 35 -9.97 -29.47 -30.68
N LEU A 36 -10.10 -28.36 -31.41
CA LEU A 36 -9.06 -27.33 -31.51
C LEU A 36 -8.86 -26.47 -30.24
N TYR A 37 -9.83 -26.45 -29.33
CA TYR A 37 -9.82 -25.55 -28.15
C TYR A 37 -9.86 -26.30 -26.80
N CYS A 38 -10.24 -27.58 -26.79
CA CYS A 38 -10.29 -28.31 -25.53
C CYS A 38 -8.88 -28.41 -24.92
N PRO A 39 -8.74 -28.26 -23.59
CA PRO A 39 -7.44 -28.37 -22.92
C PRO A 39 -6.81 -29.74 -23.23
N HIS A 40 -5.52 -29.74 -23.57
CA HIS A 40 -4.73 -30.91 -24.01
C HIS A 40 -5.36 -31.69 -25.17
N GLY A 41 -6.05 -31.02 -26.10
CA GLY A 41 -6.75 -31.65 -27.22
C GLY A 41 -8.07 -32.33 -26.83
N GLY A 42 -8.45 -32.33 -25.56
CA GLY A 42 -9.64 -33.02 -25.08
C GLY A 42 -9.60 -34.54 -25.30
N LYS A 43 -10.76 -35.19 -25.25
CA LYS A 43 -10.88 -36.60 -25.60
C LYS A 43 -10.92 -36.74 -27.12
N GLU A 44 -10.19 -37.70 -27.66
CA GLU A 44 -10.39 -38.16 -29.03
C GLU A 44 -11.85 -38.57 -29.23
N PHE A 45 -12.47 -38.10 -30.31
CA PHE A 45 -13.84 -38.47 -30.63
C PHE A 45 -13.83 -39.67 -31.59
N GLY A 46 -14.84 -40.54 -31.50
CA GLY A 46 -14.91 -41.73 -32.35
C GLY A 46 -15.27 -41.44 -33.83
N SER A 47 -15.68 -40.21 -34.17
CA SER A 47 -16.02 -39.84 -35.55
C SER A 47 -15.90 -38.33 -35.80
N LEU A 48 -15.65 -37.97 -37.06
CA LEU A 48 -15.62 -36.60 -37.57
C LEU A 48 -16.89 -35.81 -37.25
N GLU A 49 -18.04 -36.47 -37.38
CA GLU A 49 -19.34 -35.86 -37.11
C GLU A 49 -19.49 -35.50 -35.62
N SER A 50 -18.98 -36.37 -34.74
CA SER A 50 -18.98 -36.11 -33.29
C SER A 50 -18.10 -34.91 -32.93
N VAL A 51 -16.93 -34.77 -33.56
CA VAL A 51 -16.04 -33.61 -33.35
C VAL A 51 -16.71 -32.33 -33.83
N ARG A 52 -17.27 -32.31 -35.05
CA ARG A 52 -17.91 -31.13 -35.62
C ARG A 52 -19.12 -30.70 -34.79
N LYS A 53 -19.93 -31.66 -34.36
CA LYS A 53 -21.06 -31.40 -33.47
C LYS A 53 -20.58 -30.81 -32.14
N HIS A 54 -19.57 -31.41 -31.52
CA HIS A 54 -18.97 -30.88 -30.30
C HIS A 54 -18.44 -29.44 -30.47
N MET A 55 -17.74 -29.16 -31.57
CA MET A 55 -17.18 -27.85 -31.87
C MET A 55 -18.26 -26.80 -32.07
N ASN A 56 -19.39 -27.16 -32.69
CA ASN A 56 -20.54 -26.27 -32.87
C ASN A 56 -21.31 -26.06 -31.56
N ASP A 57 -21.64 -27.15 -30.85
CA ASP A 57 -22.45 -27.12 -29.62
C ASP A 57 -21.75 -26.34 -28.50
N LYS A 58 -20.42 -26.45 -28.38
CA LYS A 58 -19.62 -25.73 -27.38
C LYS A 58 -19.01 -24.43 -27.89
N ALA A 59 -19.21 -24.07 -29.15
CA ALA A 59 -18.51 -22.96 -29.81
C ALA A 59 -16.98 -23.04 -29.64
N HIS A 60 -16.41 -24.23 -29.84
CA HIS A 60 -14.97 -24.50 -29.88
C HIS A 60 -14.39 -24.38 -31.30
N CYS A 61 -15.02 -23.58 -32.16
CA CYS A 61 -14.54 -23.25 -33.50
C CYS A 61 -13.47 -22.13 -33.44
N LYS A 62 -12.51 -22.26 -32.54
CA LYS A 62 -11.37 -21.37 -32.32
C LYS A 62 -10.16 -22.21 -31.95
N MET A 63 -8.96 -21.77 -32.30
CA MET A 63 -7.73 -22.46 -31.91
C MET A 63 -7.32 -22.08 -30.48
N ALA A 64 -6.76 -23.03 -29.75
CA ALA A 64 -6.09 -22.75 -28.48
C ALA A 64 -4.81 -21.95 -28.74
N TYR A 65 -4.62 -20.87 -27.98
CA TYR A 65 -3.46 -19.97 -28.08
C TYR A 65 -3.15 -19.29 -26.73
N GLY A 66 -3.71 -19.84 -25.65
CA GLY A 66 -3.65 -19.22 -24.32
C GLY A 66 -2.45 -19.69 -23.51
N THR A 67 -2.11 -20.97 -23.61
CA THR A 67 -0.97 -21.56 -22.90
C THR A 67 0.29 -21.53 -23.74
N GLU A 68 1.46 -21.62 -23.09
CA GLU A 68 2.75 -21.72 -23.78
C GLU A 68 2.87 -23.01 -24.58
N GLU A 69 2.30 -24.11 -24.09
CA GLU A 69 2.24 -25.40 -24.80
C GLU A 69 1.47 -25.27 -26.12
N ASP A 70 0.29 -24.64 -26.10
CA ASP A 70 -0.53 -24.43 -27.31
C ASP A 70 0.21 -23.58 -28.34
N LYS A 71 0.97 -22.57 -27.88
CA LYS A 71 1.78 -21.71 -28.75
C LYS A 71 2.96 -22.46 -29.34
N ALA A 72 3.60 -23.32 -28.56
CA ALA A 72 4.72 -24.14 -29.01
C ALA A 72 4.29 -25.10 -30.15
N GLU A 73 3.11 -25.71 -30.07
CA GLU A 73 2.59 -26.61 -31.11
C GLU A 73 2.44 -25.94 -32.49
N VAL A 74 2.15 -24.64 -32.53
CA VAL A 74 1.93 -23.89 -33.77
C VAL A 74 3.10 -22.97 -34.12
N SER A 75 4.16 -22.95 -33.31
CA SER A 75 5.29 -22.02 -33.44
C SER A 75 5.97 -22.09 -34.81
N ASP A 76 6.07 -23.28 -35.42
CA ASP A 76 6.66 -23.48 -36.74
C ASP A 76 5.99 -22.68 -37.87
N PHE A 77 4.72 -22.28 -37.70
CA PHE A 77 3.96 -21.51 -38.69
C PHE A 77 4.02 -19.99 -38.49
N TYR A 78 4.63 -19.53 -37.40
CA TYR A 78 4.77 -18.13 -37.05
C TYR A 78 6.24 -17.74 -36.98
N ASP A 79 6.53 -16.53 -37.46
CA ASP A 79 7.85 -15.93 -37.38
C ASP A 79 7.81 -14.71 -36.45
N TYR A 80 8.31 -14.91 -35.23
CA TYR A 80 8.49 -13.86 -34.24
C TYR A 80 9.89 -13.23 -34.31
N CYS A 81 10.69 -13.53 -35.35
CA CYS A 81 12.12 -13.15 -35.46
C CYS A 81 12.38 -11.63 -35.62
N MET A 82 11.50 -10.75 -35.17
CA MET A 82 11.71 -9.29 -35.22
C MET A 82 11.49 -8.59 -33.87
N THR A 83 11.53 -9.32 -32.74
CA THR A 83 11.45 -8.71 -31.39
C THR A 83 12.56 -9.12 -30.43
N GLU A 84 13.51 -9.95 -30.85
CA GLU A 84 14.62 -10.42 -29.99
C GLU A 84 16.02 -10.05 -30.52
N ASP A 85 16.09 -9.30 -31.64
CA ASP A 85 17.35 -8.80 -32.22
C ASP A 85 17.83 -7.49 -31.55
N GLU A 86 17.83 -7.45 -30.22
CA GLU A 86 18.67 -6.58 -29.38
C GLU A 86 19.11 -7.32 -28.09
N MET A 87 19.22 -8.65 -28.12
CA MET A 87 19.90 -9.40 -27.06
C MET A 87 21.13 -10.10 -27.64
N ASP A 88 22.22 -9.32 -27.65
CA ASP A 88 23.59 -9.74 -27.88
C ASP A 88 23.99 -10.83 -26.87
N TRP A 89 23.76 -12.08 -27.24
CA TRP A 89 24.14 -13.28 -26.47
C TRP A 89 25.59 -13.72 -26.74
N GLU A 90 26.43 -12.88 -27.38
CA GLU A 90 27.72 -13.32 -27.92
C GLU A 90 28.96 -12.99 -27.06
N ASP A 91 28.83 -12.61 -25.77
CA ASP A 91 30.03 -12.42 -24.93
C ASP A 91 29.87 -12.79 -23.45
N VAL A 92 29.85 -14.10 -23.16
CA VAL A 92 30.18 -14.59 -21.82
C VAL A 92 31.20 -15.74 -21.92
N GLU A 93 32.46 -15.40 -22.21
CA GLU A 93 33.58 -16.32 -21.92
C GLU A 93 33.63 -16.61 -20.41
N LEU A 94 33.46 -17.89 -20.09
CA LEU A 94 33.41 -18.44 -18.74
C LEU A 94 34.79 -18.41 -18.07
N ALA A 95 35.22 -17.25 -17.55
CA ALA A 95 36.41 -17.13 -16.72
C ALA A 95 36.10 -17.42 -15.25
N SER A 96 36.65 -18.52 -14.75
CA SER A 96 36.52 -19.00 -13.37
C SER A 96 37.24 -18.09 -12.36
N GLY A 97 36.57 -17.67 -11.28
CA GLY A 97 37.20 -17.01 -10.13
C GLY A 97 36.22 -16.68 -9.00
N GLU A 98 36.48 -17.20 -7.79
CA GLU A 98 35.74 -16.95 -6.55
C GLU A 98 35.76 -15.47 -6.12
N SER A 99 34.59 -14.92 -5.75
CA SER A 99 34.49 -13.94 -4.64
C SER A 99 33.03 -13.69 -4.23
N GLU A 100 32.76 -13.83 -2.94
CA GLU A 100 31.52 -13.44 -2.26
C GLU A 100 31.38 -11.90 -2.24
N SER A 101 30.24 -11.35 -2.66
CA SER A 101 29.51 -10.22 -2.02
C SER A 101 28.63 -9.39 -2.98
N THR A 102 27.47 -9.01 -2.44
CA THR A 102 26.59 -7.87 -2.80
C THR A 102 25.59 -7.98 -3.97
N ILE A 103 24.32 -7.86 -3.57
CA ILE A 103 23.11 -7.51 -4.33
C ILE A 103 23.39 -6.47 -5.42
N SER A 104 23.14 -6.80 -6.70
CA SER A 104 22.46 -5.95 -7.70
C SER A 104 22.53 -6.54 -9.12
N GLU A 105 21.88 -7.67 -9.36
CA GLU A 105 21.48 -8.06 -10.72
C GLU A 105 20.06 -7.53 -10.96
N ILE A 106 19.98 -6.32 -11.53
CA ILE A 106 18.72 -5.78 -12.05
C ILE A 106 18.57 -6.35 -13.46
N PRO A 107 17.61 -7.27 -13.73
CA PRO A 107 17.34 -7.69 -15.10
C PRO A 107 16.73 -6.50 -15.83
N SER A 108 17.48 -5.91 -16.75
CA SER A 108 17.15 -4.61 -17.40
C SER A 108 15.96 -4.65 -18.38
N ALA A 109 15.09 -5.67 -18.34
CA ALA A 109 13.94 -5.76 -19.23
C ALA A 109 12.66 -6.34 -18.62
N SER A 110 12.70 -6.91 -17.41
CA SER A 110 11.51 -7.49 -16.80
C SER A 110 10.93 -6.58 -15.72
N ALA A 111 9.61 -6.43 -15.72
CA ALA A 111 8.93 -5.70 -14.67
C ALA A 111 9.18 -6.41 -13.33
N PHE A 112 9.58 -5.65 -12.30
CA PHE A 112 9.85 -6.20 -10.98
C PHE A 112 8.88 -5.65 -9.94
N LEU A 113 8.62 -6.45 -8.91
CA LEU A 113 7.84 -6.03 -7.73
C LEU A 113 8.70 -5.11 -6.88
N ALA A 114 8.18 -3.93 -6.55
CA ALA A 114 8.85 -3.00 -5.65
C ALA A 114 8.93 -3.58 -4.22
N ALA A 115 9.77 -2.96 -3.39
CA ALA A 115 10.03 -3.39 -2.02
C ALA A 115 8.78 -3.39 -1.10
N ASP A 116 7.74 -2.65 -1.48
CA ASP A 116 6.45 -2.63 -0.79
C ASP A 116 5.58 -3.86 -1.08
N GLY A 117 5.96 -4.69 -2.07
CA GLY A 117 5.22 -5.86 -2.54
C GLY A 117 3.87 -5.54 -3.19
N LEU A 118 3.58 -4.25 -3.42
CA LEU A 118 2.26 -3.75 -3.84
C LEU A 118 2.35 -2.83 -5.06
N SER A 119 3.54 -2.40 -5.46
CA SER A 119 3.76 -1.70 -6.72
C SER A 119 4.64 -2.51 -7.67
N LEU A 120 4.37 -2.39 -8.96
CA LEU A 120 5.10 -3.05 -10.04
C LEU A 120 5.83 -1.98 -10.84
N VAL A 121 7.16 -2.07 -10.87
CA VAL A 121 8.03 -1.15 -11.59
C VAL A 121 8.26 -1.71 -12.99
N LEU A 122 7.90 -0.93 -14.01
CA LEU A 122 8.09 -1.31 -15.40
C LEU A 122 9.51 -0.98 -15.85
N PRO A 123 10.02 -1.63 -16.92
CA PRO A 123 11.28 -1.25 -17.57
C PRO A 123 11.29 0.21 -18.05
N SER A 124 10.11 0.77 -18.36
CA SER A 124 9.94 2.20 -18.66
C SER A 124 10.17 3.16 -17.48
N GLY A 125 10.47 2.64 -16.29
CA GLY A 125 10.63 3.40 -15.04
C GLY A 125 9.32 3.83 -14.37
N ARG A 126 8.16 3.53 -14.97
CA ARG A 126 6.85 3.83 -14.38
C ARG A 126 6.49 2.78 -13.33
N THR A 127 5.88 3.22 -12.23
CA THR A 127 5.37 2.34 -11.16
C THR A 127 3.86 2.21 -11.23
N LEU A 128 3.34 0.99 -11.39
CA LEU A 128 1.91 0.69 -11.33
C LEU A 128 1.51 0.21 -9.93
N GLY A 129 0.40 0.72 -9.41
CA GLY A 129 -0.13 0.30 -8.11
C GLY A 129 -1.05 -0.93 -8.20
N HIS A 130 -1.07 -1.73 -7.14
CA HIS A 130 -1.96 -2.89 -7.04
C HIS A 130 -3.44 -2.51 -6.81
N ARG A 131 -4.37 -3.31 -7.38
CA ARG A 131 -5.83 -3.08 -7.30
C ARG A 131 -6.39 -3.04 -5.88
N SER A 132 -5.72 -3.68 -4.90
CA SER A 132 -6.15 -3.66 -3.49
C SER A 132 -6.10 -2.26 -2.88
N LEU A 133 -5.22 -1.40 -3.38
CA LEU A 133 -5.05 -0.03 -2.91
C LEU A 133 -5.89 0.99 -3.70
N ARG A 134 -6.78 0.53 -4.59
CA ARG A 134 -7.64 1.40 -5.42
C ARG A 134 -8.40 2.45 -4.60
N VAL A 135 -8.88 2.07 -3.41
CA VAL A 135 -9.57 3.00 -2.51
C VAL A 135 -8.65 4.16 -2.14
N TYR A 136 -7.40 3.88 -1.77
CA TYR A 136 -6.41 4.91 -1.41
C TYR A 136 -5.95 5.72 -2.63
N TYR A 137 -5.76 5.08 -3.79
CA TYR A 137 -5.41 5.79 -5.02
C TYR A 137 -6.51 6.72 -5.52
N SER A 138 -7.77 6.47 -5.15
CA SER A 138 -8.89 7.36 -5.46
C SER A 138 -9.06 8.52 -4.45
N GLN A 139 -8.33 8.51 -3.32
CA GLN A 139 -8.41 9.55 -2.31
C GLN A 139 -7.71 10.82 -2.77
N HIS A 140 -8.42 11.95 -2.64
CA HIS A 140 -7.84 13.27 -2.79
C HIS A 140 -7.52 13.83 -1.40
N ALA A 141 -6.31 13.57 -0.92
CA ALA A 141 -5.87 14.10 0.36
C ALA A 141 -5.79 15.63 0.27
N ARG A 142 -6.27 16.31 1.32
CA ARG A 142 -6.11 17.78 1.40
C ARG A 142 -4.62 18.10 1.44
N PRO A 143 -4.12 19.03 0.62
CA PRO A 143 -2.73 19.43 0.67
C PRO A 143 -2.41 19.91 2.09
N LYS A 144 -1.39 19.33 2.71
CA LYS A 144 -0.89 19.86 3.97
C LYS A 144 -0.35 21.25 3.68
N LEU A 145 -1.01 22.28 4.20
CA LEU A 145 -0.39 23.59 4.28
C LEU A 145 0.91 23.42 5.07
N PRO A 146 2.06 23.88 4.54
CA PRO A 146 3.29 23.91 5.31
C PRO A 146 3.05 24.78 6.57
N GLY A 147 2.89 24.16 7.74
CA GLY A 147 3.03 24.83 9.04
C GLY A 147 1.82 24.94 9.99
N THR A 148 0.63 24.39 9.72
CA THR A 148 -0.58 24.90 10.41
C THR A 148 -1.14 24.06 11.59
N GLN A 149 -0.77 22.80 11.80
CA GLN A 149 -1.54 21.96 12.75
C GLN A 149 -0.82 21.63 14.08
N GLN A 150 0.51 21.64 14.12
CA GLN A 150 1.27 21.44 15.38
C GLN A 150 1.99 22.71 15.87
N SER A 151 2.30 23.64 14.98
CA SER A 151 2.94 24.92 15.33
C SER A 151 1.96 25.91 15.97
N LEU A 152 0.73 26.02 15.45
CA LEU A 152 -0.18 27.09 15.88
C LEU A 152 -0.48 27.08 17.39
N VAL A 153 -0.80 25.92 17.98
CA VAL A 153 -1.11 25.84 19.42
C VAL A 153 0.11 26.20 20.29
N VAL A 154 1.31 25.80 19.87
CA VAL A 154 2.57 26.16 20.55
C VAL A 154 2.87 27.65 20.38
N THR A 155 2.64 28.22 19.19
CA THR A 155 2.83 29.65 18.91
C THR A 155 1.82 30.54 19.61
N GLU A 156 0.55 30.15 19.69
CA GLU A 156 -0.49 30.91 20.38
C GLU A 156 -0.20 30.95 21.89
N ALA A 157 0.16 29.81 22.48
CA ALA A 157 0.57 29.75 23.88
C ALA A 157 1.85 30.58 24.14
N ALA A 158 2.82 30.55 23.22
CA ALA A 158 4.04 31.36 23.31
C ALA A 158 3.74 32.87 23.18
N GLN A 159 2.87 33.26 22.26
CA GLN A 159 2.42 34.64 22.08
C GLN A 159 1.65 35.16 23.29
N VAL A 160 0.79 34.34 23.90
CA VAL A 160 0.07 34.69 25.13
C VAL A 160 1.04 34.88 26.30
N ARG A 161 2.06 34.01 26.44
CA ARG A 161 3.12 34.17 27.44
C ARG A 161 3.94 35.45 27.23
N GLN A 162 4.27 35.78 25.99
CA GLN A 162 4.96 37.02 25.66
C GLN A 162 4.12 38.25 26.02
N LYS A 163 2.82 38.25 25.66
CA LYS A 163 1.87 39.32 26.03
C LYS A 163 1.69 39.48 27.54
N LEU A 164 1.76 38.39 28.30
CA LEU A 164 1.73 38.44 29.76
C LEU A 164 3.02 39.03 30.31
N ASN A 165 4.19 38.68 29.78
CA ASN A 165 5.44 39.24 30.28
C ASN A 165 5.56 40.77 30.10
N ASP A 166 4.78 41.36 29.19
CA ASP A 166 4.71 42.81 28.99
C ASP A 166 3.97 43.54 30.14
N PRO A 167 4.65 44.38 30.96
CA PRO A 167 4.02 45.10 32.08
C PRO A 167 3.08 46.23 31.62
N SER A 168 3.27 46.75 30.40
CA SER A 168 2.44 47.81 29.81
C SER A 168 1.02 47.37 29.49
N ARG A 169 0.81 46.07 29.26
CA ARG A 169 -0.48 45.52 28.86
C ARG A 169 -1.41 45.17 30.04
N ALA A 170 -0.86 45.08 31.25
CA ALA A 170 -1.58 44.77 32.50
C ALA A 170 -2.56 43.59 32.34
N LEU A 171 -2.05 42.42 31.94
CA LEU A 171 -2.86 41.26 31.54
C LEU A 171 -2.86 40.12 32.59
N VAL A 172 -4.04 39.50 32.79
CA VAL A 172 -4.31 38.40 33.73
C VAL A 172 -5.10 37.26 33.04
N PRO A 173 -4.76 35.97 33.26
CA PRO A 173 -5.50 34.86 32.67
C PRO A 173 -6.92 34.72 33.26
N ARG A 174 -7.92 34.47 32.40
CA ARG A 174 -9.35 34.53 32.74
C ARG A 174 -9.86 33.37 33.62
N ALA A 175 -9.20 32.21 33.64
CA ALA A 175 -9.46 31.11 34.59
C ALA A 175 -8.45 29.96 34.41
N GLY A 176 -7.95 29.39 35.52
CA GLY A 176 -7.34 28.04 35.55
C GLY A 176 -5.86 27.93 35.16
N GLY A 177 -5.08 29.01 35.20
CA GLY A 177 -3.64 28.97 34.93
C GLY A 177 -3.30 28.53 33.50
N HIS A 178 -1.99 28.42 33.20
CA HIS A 178 -1.52 27.87 31.94
C HIS A 178 -1.37 26.36 32.10
N GLY A 179 -2.33 25.57 31.63
CA GLY A 179 -2.32 24.12 31.74
C GLY A 179 -3.50 23.46 31.05
N ALA A 180 -3.44 22.12 30.94
CA ALA A 180 -4.33 21.28 30.13
C ALA A 180 -5.83 21.34 30.50
N PHE A 181 -6.19 21.89 31.66
CA PHE A 181 -7.56 21.97 32.16
C PHE A 181 -8.08 23.41 32.37
N GLY A 182 -7.29 24.43 32.01
CA GLY A 182 -7.70 25.84 32.07
C GLY A 182 -8.19 26.37 30.72
N LYS A 183 -8.96 27.47 30.72
CA LYS A 183 -9.24 28.26 29.50
C LYS A 183 -7.98 29.06 29.10
N GLY A 184 -6.86 28.36 28.91
CA GLY A 184 -5.49 28.83 29.12
C GLY A 184 -4.93 29.83 28.10
N LEU A 185 -5.69 30.19 27.06
CA LEU A 185 -5.30 31.19 26.07
C LEU A 185 -6.06 32.52 26.20
N GLN A 186 -7.10 32.57 27.04
CA GLN A 186 -7.92 33.78 27.19
C GLN A 186 -7.39 34.67 28.32
N VAL A 187 -7.10 35.92 27.96
CA VAL A 187 -6.50 36.91 28.85
C VAL A 187 -7.45 38.10 29.02
N MET A 188 -7.54 38.63 30.23
CA MET A 188 -8.29 39.84 30.57
C MET A 188 -7.34 40.95 30.98
N LYS A 189 -7.75 42.20 30.73
CA LYS A 189 -7.01 43.39 31.16
C LYS A 189 -7.37 43.70 32.61
N ALA A 190 -6.35 43.78 33.47
CA ALA A 190 -6.46 44.25 34.84
C ALA A 190 -6.59 45.77 34.88
N ARG A 191 -6.97 46.32 36.05
CA ARG A 191 -7.15 47.76 36.23
C ARG A 191 -5.82 48.50 36.12
N ASN A 192 -4.75 47.95 36.71
CA ASN A 192 -3.38 48.49 36.69
C ASN A 192 -2.32 47.38 36.57
N SER A 193 -1.08 47.74 36.21
CA SER A 193 0.06 46.81 36.13
C SER A 193 0.37 46.11 37.46
N GLY A 194 0.21 46.80 38.59
CA GLY A 194 0.41 46.24 39.94
C GLY A 194 -0.60 45.12 40.29
N GLU A 195 -1.85 45.26 39.86
CA GLU A 195 -2.89 44.23 40.06
C GLU A 195 -2.60 42.98 39.20
N ALA A 196 -2.12 43.18 37.97
CA ALA A 196 -1.68 42.10 37.10
C ALA A 196 -0.46 41.34 37.68
N ALA A 197 0.47 42.05 38.33
CA ALA A 197 1.61 41.45 39.03
C ALA A 197 1.17 40.68 40.29
N TRP A 198 0.25 41.24 41.07
CA TRP A 198 -0.30 40.58 42.26
C TRP A 198 -1.05 39.28 41.92
N ALA A 199 -1.80 39.27 40.81
CA ALA A 199 -2.48 38.07 40.33
C ALA A 199 -1.53 36.94 39.92
N ARG A 200 -0.27 37.25 39.53
CA ARG A 200 0.76 36.23 39.24
C ARG A 200 1.37 35.63 40.50
N HIS A 201 1.44 36.40 41.58
CA HIS A 201 1.98 35.91 42.86
C HIS A 201 1.13 34.80 43.50
N GLN A 202 -0.15 34.66 43.12
CA GLN A 202 -1.03 33.56 43.55
C GLN A 202 -0.64 32.18 42.99
N GLY A 203 0.38 32.09 42.11
CA GLY A 203 0.96 30.83 41.63
C GLY A 203 1.72 29.99 42.69
N ARG A 204 1.84 30.48 43.94
CA ARG A 204 2.37 29.72 45.09
C ARG A 204 1.48 28.54 45.53
N SER A 205 0.31 28.40 44.93
CA SER A 205 -0.65 27.35 45.24
C SER A 205 -0.12 25.94 45.02
N PHE A 206 0.77 25.67 44.05
CA PHE A 206 1.21 24.29 43.81
C PHE A 206 2.16 23.78 44.91
N GLN A 207 3.10 24.62 45.36
CA GLN A 207 4.04 24.25 46.41
C GLN A 207 3.33 24.17 47.77
N ASP A 208 2.43 25.12 48.07
CA ASP A 208 1.62 25.08 49.29
C ASP A 208 0.60 23.94 49.30
N GLN A 209 -0.04 23.62 48.16
CA GLN A 209 -0.93 22.45 48.05
C GLN A 209 -0.16 21.16 48.23
N ARG A 210 1.02 21.04 47.60
CA ARG A 210 1.88 19.87 47.75
C ARG A 210 2.30 19.67 49.21
N ILE A 211 2.70 20.74 49.91
CA ILE A 211 3.04 20.69 51.34
C ILE A 211 1.83 20.24 52.18
N LYS A 212 0.63 20.77 51.90
CA LYS A 212 -0.60 20.36 52.60
C LYS A 212 -0.95 18.89 52.36
N GLU A 213 -0.88 18.42 51.12
CA GLU A 213 -1.16 17.02 50.78
C GLU A 213 -0.09 16.06 51.37
N GLU A 214 1.18 16.46 51.36
CA GLU A 214 2.25 15.68 51.98
C GLU A 214 2.09 15.62 53.51
N MET A 215 1.67 16.71 54.15
CA MET A 215 1.33 16.70 55.57
C MET A 215 0.13 15.79 55.85
N ARG A 216 -0.92 15.88 55.02
CA ARG A 216 -2.15 15.08 55.18
C ARG A 216 -1.87 13.58 55.06
N THR A 217 -1.08 13.18 54.06
CA THR A 217 -0.65 11.79 53.86
C THR A 217 0.21 11.30 55.02
N ARG A 218 1.20 12.10 55.46
CA ARG A 218 2.04 11.78 56.62
C ARG A 218 1.21 11.54 57.89
N VAL A 219 0.24 12.42 58.17
CA VAL A 219 -0.67 12.27 59.32
C VAL A 219 -1.55 11.02 59.16
N GLY A 220 -2.01 10.71 57.95
CA GLY A 220 -2.77 9.50 57.64
C GLY A 220 -2.01 8.22 57.97
N PHE A 221 -0.73 8.12 57.58
CA PHE A 221 0.11 6.95 57.90
C PHE A 221 0.35 6.79 59.39
N ILE A 222 0.65 7.88 60.11
CA ILE A 222 0.86 7.83 61.57
C ILE A 222 -0.43 7.42 62.31
N ARG A 223 -1.59 7.86 61.80
CA ARG A 223 -2.90 7.55 62.39
C ARG A 223 -3.48 6.22 61.93
N ASN A 224 -2.81 5.49 61.04
CA ASN A 224 -3.19 4.13 60.66
C ASN A 224 -2.71 3.10 61.71
N ASN A 225 -2.98 3.39 62.98
CA ASN A 225 -2.74 2.49 64.10
C ASN A 225 -4.07 2.28 64.83
N GLN A 226 -4.74 1.17 64.51
CA GLN A 226 -6.07 0.84 65.02
C GLN A 226 -5.94 -0.03 66.28
N LYS A 227 -6.20 0.55 67.46
CA LYS A 227 -5.98 -0.09 68.78
C LYS A 227 -6.74 -1.41 69.01
N HIS A 228 -7.85 -1.63 68.31
CA HIS A 228 -8.73 -2.79 68.48
C HIS A 228 -9.00 -3.52 67.16
N PHE A 229 -8.09 -3.42 66.19
CA PHE A 229 -8.23 -4.12 64.92
C PHE A 229 -8.17 -5.63 65.14
N ARG A 230 -9.18 -6.35 64.64
CA ARG A 230 -9.23 -7.82 64.58
C ARG A 230 -9.13 -8.24 63.13
N ASP A 231 -8.17 -9.11 62.85
CA ASP A 231 -7.99 -9.68 61.52
C ASP A 231 -9.14 -10.66 61.22
N PRO A 232 -9.92 -10.45 60.14
CA PRO A 232 -11.02 -11.35 59.77
C PRO A 232 -10.56 -12.70 59.18
N LEU A 233 -9.27 -12.90 58.91
CA LEU A 233 -8.73 -14.11 58.27
C LEU A 233 -8.28 -15.22 59.25
N LEU A 234 -8.36 -14.99 60.56
CA LEU A 234 -8.16 -16.01 61.58
C LEU A 234 -9.52 -16.60 61.99
N GLN A 235 -9.82 -17.81 61.51
CA GLN A 235 -10.82 -18.71 62.12
C GLN A 235 -10.19 -19.43 63.30
#